data_AF-A0A5E6VU11-F1
#
_entry.id   AF-A0A5E6VU11-F1
#
_cell.length_a   1.000
_cell.length_b   1.000
_cell.length_c   1.000
_cell.angle_alpha   90.00
_cell.angle_beta   90.00
_cell.angle_gamma   90.00
#
_symmetry.space_group_name_H-M   'P 1'
#
loop_
_entity.id
_entity.type
_entity.pdbx_description
1 polymer ?
#
loop_
_entity_poly.entity_id
_entity_poly.type
_entity_poly.pdbx_seq_one_letter_code
_entity_poly.pdbx_strand_id
1 'polypeptide(L)'
;MFVVRLLVLSFLAAYSVSMGKIPSHELNAFGVFISMAAVVFVPALYMLPTIEAWLKSHPNIASIALVNFFLGWTLVGWVVAVVWAFKKAEPQVTPPLTKPYEPMFATAEAKKFKVCPFCAEDVLLAAIKCKHCGSDLEK
;
A
#
# COMPACT_ATOMS: atom_id res chain seq x y z
N MET A 1 7.41 -22.24 14.37
CA MET A 1 8.50 -21.43 13.73
C MET A 1 9.68 -21.20 14.66
N PHE A 2 9.46 -21.01 15.96
CA PHE A 2 10.48 -21.32 16.96
C PHE A 2 10.95 -22.78 16.85
N VAL A 3 10.01 -23.72 16.71
CA VAL A 3 10.31 -25.13 16.39
C VAL A 3 11.07 -25.27 15.07
N VAL A 4 10.71 -24.55 14.01
CA VAL A 4 11.42 -24.61 12.72
C VAL A 4 12.84 -24.04 12.83
N ARG A 5 13.03 -22.88 13.50
CA ARG A 5 14.35 -22.33 13.79
C ARG A 5 15.18 -23.25 14.67
N LEU A 6 14.59 -23.85 15.70
CA LEU A 6 15.28 -24.82 16.57
C LEU A 6 15.64 -26.10 15.81
N LEU A 7 14.78 -26.59 14.92
CA LEU A 7 15.06 -27.75 14.08
C LEU A 7 16.17 -27.42 13.07
N VAL A 8 16.12 -26.25 12.43
CA VAL A 8 17.16 -25.79 11.50
C VAL A 8 18.49 -25.56 12.22
N LEU A 9 18.48 -24.93 13.40
CA LEU A 9 19.67 -24.70 14.21
C LEU A 9 20.22 -26.01 14.78
N SER A 10 19.36 -26.94 15.21
CA SER A 10 19.77 -28.27 15.67
C SER A 10 20.33 -29.10 14.52
N PHE A 11 19.73 -29.01 13.33
CA PHE A 11 20.23 -29.67 12.12
C PHE A 11 21.57 -29.07 11.70
N LEU A 12 21.72 -27.75 11.70
CA LEU A 12 22.98 -27.07 11.40
C LEU A 12 24.06 -27.38 12.45
N ALA A 13 23.70 -27.44 13.73
CA ALA A 13 24.62 -27.83 14.80
C ALA A 13 25.02 -29.30 14.68
N ALA A 14 24.09 -30.21 14.41
CA ALA A 14 24.38 -31.63 14.18
C ALA A 14 25.23 -31.84 12.92
N TYR A 15 24.92 -31.11 11.85
CA TYR A 15 25.70 -31.08 10.62
C TYR A 15 27.12 -30.54 10.88
N SER A 16 27.26 -29.46 11.65
CA SER A 16 28.56 -28.89 12.05
C SER A 16 29.37 -29.88 12.90
N VAL A 17 28.76 -30.56 13.87
CA VAL A 17 29.39 -31.61 14.68
C VAL A 17 29.79 -32.83 13.83
N SER A 18 28.96 -33.20 12.85
CA SER A 18 29.27 -34.27 11.91
C SER A 18 30.44 -33.90 10.99
N MET A 19 30.50 -32.64 10.53
CA MET A 19 31.57 -32.13 9.67
C MET A 19 32.89 -31.94 10.43
N GLY A 20 32.84 -31.61 11.72
CA GLY A 20 34.03 -31.49 12.58
C GLY A 20 34.75 -32.82 12.89
N LYS A 21 34.14 -33.97 12.55
CA LYS A 21 34.75 -35.30 12.68
C LYS A 21 35.55 -35.73 11.44
N ILE A 22 35.54 -34.92 10.39
CA ILE A 22 36.18 -35.19 9.10
C ILE A 22 37.52 -34.40 9.06
N PRO A 23 38.64 -34.98 8.58
CA PRO A 23 39.91 -34.26 8.49
C PRO A 23 39.76 -32.94 7.72
N SER A 24 40.24 -31.85 8.30
CA SER A 24 39.98 -30.45 7.89
C SER A 24 40.51 -30.04 6.52
N HIS A 25 41.20 -30.94 5.81
CA HIS A 25 41.86 -30.64 4.55
C HIS A 25 41.02 -30.90 3.30
N GLU A 26 39.86 -31.58 3.39
CA GLU A 26 39.01 -31.87 2.22
C GLU A 26 37.52 -31.65 2.57
N LEU A 27 36.89 -30.65 1.94
CA LEU A 27 35.45 -30.45 2.04
C LEU A 27 34.76 -31.51 1.15
N ASN A 28 34.23 -32.58 1.76
CA ASN A 28 33.55 -33.65 1.03
C ASN A 28 32.47 -33.11 0.07
N ALA A 29 32.23 -33.79 -1.05
CA ALA A 29 31.25 -33.39 -2.07
C ALA A 29 29.84 -33.13 -1.50
N PHE A 30 29.43 -33.91 -0.49
CA PHE A 30 28.18 -33.69 0.24
C PHE A 30 28.18 -32.35 0.99
N GLY A 31 29.31 -31.99 1.59
CA GLY A 31 29.45 -30.75 2.33
C GLY A 31 29.41 -29.52 1.42
N VAL A 32 30.06 -29.61 0.25
CA VAL A 32 29.97 -28.61 -0.81
C VAL A 32 28.51 -28.45 -1.26
N PHE A 33 27.82 -29.55 -1.56
CA PHE A 33 26.42 -29.52 -1.99
C PHE A 33 25.50 -28.84 -0.98
N ILE A 34 25.57 -29.23 0.29
CA ILE A 34 24.76 -28.62 1.36
C ILE A 34 25.11 -27.14 1.54
N SER A 35 26.40 -26.77 1.48
CA SER A 35 26.81 -25.37 1.58
C SER A 35 26.26 -24.51 0.43
N MET A 36 26.31 -25.02 -0.81
CA MET A 36 25.78 -24.33 -1.98
C MET A 36 24.25 -24.22 -1.92
N ALA A 37 23.57 -25.27 -1.48
CA ALA A 37 22.12 -25.25 -1.28
C ALA A 37 21.72 -24.23 -0.20
N ALA A 38 22.46 -24.16 0.91
CA ALA A 38 22.17 -23.21 2.00
C ALA A 38 22.23 -21.74 1.53
N VAL A 39 23.16 -21.40 0.64
CA VAL A 39 23.27 -20.05 0.06
C VAL A 39 22.00 -19.62 -0.67
N VAL A 40 21.25 -20.55 -1.26
CA VAL A 40 20.02 -20.25 -2.01
C VAL A 40 18.77 -20.41 -1.13
N PHE A 41 18.67 -21.51 -0.40
CA PHE A 41 17.45 -21.86 0.34
C PHE A 41 17.26 -21.04 1.62
N VAL A 42 18.35 -20.65 2.31
CA VAL A 42 18.24 -19.87 3.56
C VAL A 42 17.69 -18.47 3.28
N PRO A 43 18.19 -17.69 2.31
CA PRO A 43 17.61 -16.38 1.97
C PRO A 43 16.18 -16.50 1.44
N ALA A 44 15.89 -17.53 0.63
CA ALA A 44 14.54 -17.75 0.11
C ALA A 44 13.51 -18.00 1.22
N LEU A 45 13.85 -18.85 2.20
CA LEU A 45 13.00 -19.11 3.37
C LEU A 45 12.89 -17.89 4.30
N TYR A 46 13.94 -17.08 4.40
CA TYR A 46 13.88 -15.82 5.15
C TYR A 46 12.91 -14.82 4.50
N MET A 47 12.91 -14.75 3.17
CA MET A 47 11.99 -13.89 2.40
C MET A 47 10.60 -14.49 2.16
N LEU A 48 10.28 -15.64 2.75
CA LEU A 48 9.00 -16.32 2.57
C LEU A 48 7.75 -15.41 2.76
N PRO A 49 7.60 -14.60 3.84
CA PRO A 49 6.45 -13.70 3.96
C PRO A 49 6.38 -12.63 2.86
N THR A 50 7.53 -12.14 2.39
CA THR A 50 7.60 -11.19 1.27
C THR A 50 7.18 -11.86 -0.04
N ILE A 51 7.66 -13.07 -0.30
CA ILE A 51 7.30 -13.87 -1.48
C ILE A 51 5.80 -14.18 -1.48
N GLU A 52 5.25 -14.59 -0.33
CA GLU A 52 3.83 -14.90 -0.20
C GLU A 52 2.94 -13.66 -0.45
N ALA A 53 3.35 -12.50 0.06
CA ALA A 53 2.68 -11.23 -0.22
C ALA A 53 2.77 -10.83 -1.71
N TRP A 54 3.90 -11.12 -2.35
CA TRP A 54 4.11 -10.88 -3.79
C TRP A 54 3.23 -11.76 -4.66
N LEU A 55 3.17 -13.07 -4.38
CA LEU A 55 2.33 -14.02 -5.11
C LEU A 55 0.84 -13.69 -4.98
N LYS A 56 0.42 -13.06 -3.87
CA LYS A 56 -0.96 -12.60 -3.65
C LYS A 56 -1.24 -11.17 -4.14
N SER A 57 -0.25 -10.49 -4.75
CA SER A 57 -0.36 -9.08 -5.14
C SER A 57 -0.88 -8.18 -4.01
N HIS A 58 -0.35 -8.38 -2.80
CA HIS A 58 -0.83 -7.67 -1.61
C HIS A 58 -0.53 -6.18 -1.71
N PRO A 59 -1.51 -5.27 -1.50
CA PRO A 59 -1.29 -3.83 -1.63
C PRO A 59 -0.25 -3.28 -0.66
N ASN A 60 -0.06 -3.95 0.49
CA ASN A 60 0.91 -3.57 1.51
C ASN A 60 2.23 -4.36 1.42
N ILE A 61 2.58 -4.89 0.24
CA ILE A 61 3.81 -5.67 0.04
C ILE A 61 5.06 -4.92 0.53
N ALA A 62 5.17 -3.62 0.25
CA ALA A 62 6.34 -2.83 0.64
C ALA A 62 6.54 -2.82 2.16
N SER A 63 5.45 -2.69 2.89
CA SER A 63 5.46 -2.66 4.35
C SER A 63 5.73 -4.05 4.94
N ILE A 64 5.15 -5.11 4.36
CA ILE A 64 5.46 -6.51 4.72
C ILE A 64 6.95 -6.79 4.50
N ALA A 65 7.50 -6.35 3.36
CA ALA A 65 8.92 -6.49 3.03
C ALA A 65 9.81 -5.73 4.02
N LEU A 66 9.43 -4.51 4.41
CA LEU A 66 10.17 -3.70 5.38
C LEU A 66 10.22 -4.38 6.75
N VAL A 67 9.07 -4.83 7.26
CA VAL A 67 8.98 -5.57 8.53
C VAL A 67 9.79 -6.86 8.47
N ASN A 68 9.73 -7.60 7.36
CA ASN A 68 10.51 -8.82 7.20
C ASN A 68 12.03 -8.54 7.11
N PHE A 69 12.45 -7.48 6.44
CA PHE A 69 13.87 -7.16 6.30
C PHE A 69 14.49 -6.68 7.63
N PHE A 70 13.88 -5.68 8.28
CA PHE A 70 14.42 -5.06 9.48
C PHE A 70 14.09 -5.81 10.77
N LEU A 71 12.90 -6.42 10.86
CA LEU A 71 12.44 -7.11 12.07
C LEU A 71 12.34 -8.64 11.89
N GLY A 72 12.61 -9.20 10.71
CA GLY A 72 12.57 -10.66 10.47
C GLY A 72 13.65 -11.45 11.22
N TRP A 73 14.70 -10.78 11.70
CA TRP A 73 15.65 -11.37 12.65
C TRP A 73 14.99 -11.73 13.99
N THR A 74 13.93 -11.02 14.39
CA THR A 74 13.16 -11.29 15.60
C THR A 74 12.04 -12.28 15.29
N LEU A 75 11.76 -13.18 16.24
CA LEU A 75 10.62 -14.09 16.11
C LEU A 75 9.31 -13.31 15.91
N VAL A 76 9.16 -12.19 16.63
CA VAL A 76 7.95 -11.36 16.61
C VAL A 76 7.75 -10.70 15.25
N GLY A 77 8.75 -9.98 14.72
CA GLY A 77 8.64 -9.31 13.43
C GLY A 77 8.38 -10.25 12.26
N TRP A 78 9.01 -11.42 12.29
CA TRP A 78 8.77 -12.45 11.29
C TRP A 78 7.33 -13.01 11.36
N VAL A 79 6.80 -13.29 12.56
CA VAL A 79 5.41 -13.74 12.75
C VAL A 79 4.41 -12.68 12.30
N VAL A 80 4.66 -11.41 12.65
CA VAL A 80 3.82 -10.28 12.22
C VAL A 80 3.80 -10.19 10.69
N ALA A 81 4.95 -10.27 10.03
CA ALA A 81 5.04 -10.24 8.56
C ALA A 81 4.25 -11.40 7.92
N VAL A 82 4.33 -12.62 8.47
CA VAL A 82 3.54 -13.76 7.99
C VAL A 82 2.06 -13.55 8.18
N VAL A 83 1.61 -13.23 9.39
CA VAL A 83 0.17 -13.00 9.65
C VAL A 83 -0.36 -11.91 8.72
N TRP A 84 0.43 -10.87 8.47
CA TRP A 84 0.05 -9.81 7.56
C TRP A 84 0.00 -10.25 6.09
N ALA A 85 0.96 -11.06 5.64
CA ALA A 85 0.96 -11.64 4.29
C ALA A 85 -0.25 -12.56 4.04
N PHE A 86 -0.72 -13.28 5.06
CA PHE A 86 -1.89 -14.16 4.97
C PHE A 86 -3.23 -13.45 5.20
N LYS A 87 -3.26 -12.30 5.87
CA LYS A 87 -4.48 -11.49 6.00
C LYS A 87 -4.97 -11.08 4.62
N LYS A 88 -6.29 -11.16 4.36
CA LYS A 88 -6.83 -10.60 3.12
C LYS A 88 -6.57 -9.10 3.10
N ALA A 89 -6.17 -8.58 1.94
CA ALA A 89 -6.12 -7.15 1.74
C ALA A 89 -7.49 -6.57 2.09
N GLU A 90 -7.54 -5.71 3.10
CA GLU A 90 -8.72 -4.88 3.28
C GLU A 90 -8.88 -4.10 1.98
N PRO A 91 -10.12 -3.98 1.45
CA PRO A 91 -10.38 -3.11 0.32
C PRO A 91 -9.78 -1.76 0.71
N GLN A 92 -8.75 -1.35 -0.04
CA GLN A 92 -8.30 0.02 0.05
C GLN A 92 -9.57 0.82 -0.16
N VAL A 93 -10.01 1.54 0.87
CA VAL A 93 -11.00 2.59 0.68
C VAL A 93 -10.25 3.60 -0.15
N THR A 94 -10.19 3.36 -1.46
CA THR A 94 -10.12 4.44 -2.42
C THR A 94 -11.23 5.34 -1.94
N PRO A 95 -10.91 6.54 -1.39
CA PRO A 95 -11.93 7.52 -1.10
C PRO A 95 -12.81 7.50 -2.34
N PRO A 96 -14.14 7.23 -2.20
CA PRO A 96 -15.02 7.12 -3.36
C PRO A 96 -14.60 8.25 -4.26
N LEU A 97 -14.10 7.94 -5.47
CA LEU A 97 -13.54 8.97 -6.37
C LEU A 97 -14.55 10.08 -6.29
N THR A 98 -14.22 11.14 -5.55
CA THR A 98 -15.16 12.20 -5.30
C THR A 98 -15.33 12.69 -6.70
N LYS A 99 -16.49 12.36 -7.31
CA LYS A 99 -16.90 12.95 -8.58
C LYS A 99 -16.47 14.40 -8.45
N PRO A 100 -15.59 14.91 -9.35
CA PRO A 100 -14.97 16.21 -9.19
C PRO A 100 -16.04 17.11 -8.61
N TYR A 101 -15.86 17.58 -7.36
CA TYR A 101 -16.95 18.15 -6.56
C TYR A 101 -17.72 19.06 -7.48
N GLU A 102 -18.84 18.57 -8.01
CA GLU A 102 -19.68 19.30 -8.91
C GLU A 102 -20.34 20.22 -7.91
N PRO A 103 -19.92 21.50 -7.85
CA PRO A 103 -20.46 22.36 -6.84
C PRO A 103 -21.96 22.31 -7.07
N MET A 104 -22.73 21.89 -6.08
CA MET A 104 -24.19 21.82 -6.18
C MET A 104 -24.82 23.22 -6.42
N PHE A 105 -23.98 24.24 -6.55
CA PHE A 105 -24.25 25.64 -6.83
C PHE A 105 -23.60 26.15 -8.14
N ALA A 106 -22.90 25.32 -8.91
CA ALA A 106 -22.29 25.72 -10.19
C ALA A 106 -23.20 25.46 -11.41
N THR A 107 -24.51 25.63 -11.23
CA THR A 107 -25.36 26.15 -12.30
C THR A 107 -25.86 27.54 -11.92
N ALA A 108 -24.93 28.40 -11.50
CA ALA A 108 -25.03 29.78 -11.91
C ALA A 108 -24.78 29.81 -13.43
N GLU A 109 -25.84 29.64 -14.22
CA GLU A 109 -25.93 30.42 -15.45
C GLU A 109 -25.46 31.82 -15.07
N ALA A 110 -24.39 32.30 -15.70
CA ALA A 110 -23.85 33.61 -15.42
C ALA A 110 -24.99 34.62 -15.62
N LYS A 111 -25.64 35.02 -14.52
CA LYS A 111 -26.79 35.92 -14.53
C LYS A 111 -26.27 37.20 -15.16
N LYS A 112 -26.65 37.45 -16.40
CA LYS A 112 -26.27 38.67 -17.10
C LYS A 112 -27.08 39.82 -16.48
N PHE A 113 -26.46 41.00 -16.36
CA PHE A 113 -27.07 42.20 -15.81
C PHE A 113 -27.19 43.28 -16.91
N LYS A 114 -28.20 44.14 -16.80
CA LYS A 114 -28.38 45.36 -17.58
C LYS A 114 -28.62 46.53 -16.63
N VAL A 115 -28.22 47.73 -17.00
CA VAL A 115 -28.47 48.94 -16.20
C VAL A 115 -29.92 49.38 -16.41
N CYS A 116 -30.64 49.67 -15.33
CA CYS A 116 -31.99 50.24 -15.39
C CYS A 116 -31.93 51.71 -15.90
N PRO A 117 -32.64 52.08 -16.98
CA PRO A 117 -32.58 53.44 -17.54
C PRO A 117 -33.25 54.52 -16.67
N PHE A 118 -34.02 54.11 -15.65
CA PHE A 118 -34.75 55.05 -14.79
C PHE A 118 -34.04 55.38 -13.48
N CYS A 119 -33.33 54.41 -12.88
CA CYS A 119 -32.65 54.58 -11.59
C CYS A 119 -31.15 54.26 -11.60
N ALA A 120 -30.60 53.91 -12.76
CA ALA A 120 -29.18 53.60 -12.99
C ALA A 120 -28.62 52.39 -12.20
N GLU A 121 -29.47 51.59 -11.57
CA GLU A 121 -29.07 50.41 -10.79
C GLU A 121 -28.97 49.17 -11.67
N ASP A 122 -28.08 48.23 -11.29
CA ASP A 122 -27.88 46.98 -12.00
C ASP A 122 -29.03 45.99 -11.73
N VAL A 123 -29.71 45.58 -12.81
CA VAL A 123 -30.84 44.64 -12.75
C VAL A 123 -30.57 43.42 -13.63
N LEU A 124 -31.21 42.30 -13.31
CA LEU A 124 -31.07 41.07 -14.11
C LEU A 124 -31.54 41.32 -15.55
N LEU A 125 -30.85 40.75 -16.53
CA LEU A 125 -31.19 40.96 -17.96
C LEU A 125 -32.62 40.53 -18.28
N ALA A 126 -33.08 39.45 -17.63
CA ALA A 126 -34.45 38.92 -17.70
C ALA A 126 -35.49 39.71 -16.88
N ALA A 127 -35.11 40.79 -16.18
CA ALA A 127 -36.05 41.57 -15.40
C ALA A 127 -37.01 42.37 -16.29
N ILE A 128 -38.30 42.07 -16.16
CA ILE A 128 -39.43 42.82 -16.72
C ILE A 128 -39.71 44.08 -15.90
N LYS A 129 -39.44 44.05 -14.58
CA LYS A 129 -39.67 45.18 -13.66
C LYS A 129 -38.46 45.41 -12.76
N CYS A 130 -38.10 46.67 -12.55
CA CYS A 130 -36.99 47.03 -11.67
C CYS A 130 -37.37 46.86 -10.20
N LYS A 131 -36.57 46.10 -9.43
CA LYS A 131 -36.80 45.90 -7.98
C LYS A 131 -36.53 47.15 -7.12
N HIS A 132 -35.77 48.11 -7.64
CA HIS A 132 -35.34 49.29 -6.88
C HIS A 132 -36.30 50.47 -7.03
N CYS A 133 -36.69 50.80 -8.27
CA CYS A 133 -37.57 51.94 -8.56
C CYS A 133 -38.97 51.55 -9.04
N GLY A 134 -39.24 50.26 -9.29
CA GLY A 134 -40.58 49.78 -9.68
C GLY A 134 -40.99 50.06 -11.13
N SER A 135 -40.14 50.71 -11.94
CA SER A 135 -40.41 50.96 -13.36
C SER A 135 -40.41 49.67 -14.17
N ASP A 136 -41.28 49.60 -15.17
CA ASP A 136 -41.32 48.50 -16.13
C ASP A 136 -40.21 48.68 -17.19
N LEU A 137 -39.49 47.59 -17.47
CA LEU A 137 -38.28 47.52 -18.30
C LEU A 137 -38.51 46.77 -19.63
N GLU A 138 -39.76 46.38 -19.90
CA GLU A 138 -40.21 45.84 -21.18
C GLU A 138 -40.29 46.98 -22.20
N LYS A 139 -39.24 47.11 -23.04
CA LYS A 139 -39.24 47.89 -24.26
C LYS A 139 -38.64 47.06 -25.39
#